data_AF-A0A813C7Y4-F1
#
_entry.id   AF-A0A813C7Y4-F1
#
_cell.length_a   1.000
_cell.length_b   1.000
_cell.length_c   1.000
_cell.angle_alpha   90.00
_cell.angle_beta   90.00
_cell.angle_gamma   90.00
#
_symmetry.space_group_name_H-M   'P 1'
#
loop_
_entity.id
_entity.type
_entity.pdbx_description
1 polymer ?
#
loop_
_entity_poly.entity_id
_entity_poly.type
_entity_poly.pdbx_seq_one_letter_code
_entity_poly.pdbx_strand_id
1 'polypeptide(L)'
;MAYEHDPLAGFASAYGTGAAFLSDIWCLQLVVERLQALEEAYGESLPWSKSILWMSRLNILIFFALAAANVSPPAASLVVSIISTLSIGVITFLIWQAYTVPLQELREALRLQALDGVLIQLHKEARFAMRVIRKAQIALLLASFSMGWHIASWGVSWVITTQEAVDAFQYGAMVDTLGNPLCMLLLINSSLQLPSCPSYMPIQSVNAELPEEEDLGRGCTCGRRVGIRQRSQSEGQADVESCDKCAWVEKVAEIGDRRVTVGQLLDFHARLRLEGLMSHFDPLRSTTNDVARHAIIPESRCGNVGKALAEVWAQGSRSSLRMVTHHWANRFSDLVSAVVADSLGLKRWDSIAEKLADRQEATLKERLLDCGALHQNYWICALCINQHASICGSALGVRDTVTGKVLPSCDCATPKHFNDQPIQCELNKFDSMMLHLHRHDMQGFLQVVAVDQGFNLFSRACCRLDQHVILHSPEVLEKNSGRLSSLRVEDCCSSRPEDKEAILSKIGGKDDIFEFNQGLQQLLLGSQGLLAGWLDGQRLLQEVGAIAARAKARTCQPSDSCAPQV
;
A
#
# COMPACT_ATOMS: atom_id res chain seq x y z
N MET A 1 41.46 -41.66 21.05
CA MET A 1 40.43 -41.10 21.94
C MET A 1 39.09 -41.58 21.40
N ALA A 2 38.51 -42.60 22.02
CA ALA A 2 37.15 -43.02 21.71
C ALA A 2 36.22 -42.00 22.37
N TYR A 3 35.72 -41.03 21.59
CA TYR A 3 34.56 -40.25 22.01
C TYR A 3 33.42 -41.26 22.18
N GLU A 4 32.93 -41.46 23.41
CA GLU A 4 31.66 -42.15 23.64
C GLU A 4 30.60 -41.42 22.81
N HIS A 5 30.05 -42.12 21.82
CA HIS A 5 28.98 -41.61 20.97
C HIS A 5 27.78 -41.30 21.86
N ASP A 6 27.58 -40.02 22.20
CA ASP A 6 26.31 -39.57 22.76
C ASP A 6 25.26 -39.65 21.64
N PRO A 7 24.30 -40.60 21.70
CA PRO A 7 23.28 -40.77 20.66
C PRO A 7 22.41 -39.52 20.50
N LEU A 8 22.30 -38.67 21.53
CA LEU A 8 21.57 -37.40 21.45
C LEU A 8 22.27 -36.40 20.53
N ALA A 9 23.60 -36.35 20.54
CA ALA A 9 24.37 -35.46 19.68
C ALA A 9 24.21 -35.82 18.19
N GLY A 10 24.18 -37.12 17.88
CA GLY A 10 23.92 -37.61 16.51
C GLY A 10 22.52 -37.25 16.02
N PHE A 11 21.51 -37.38 16.88
CA PHE A 11 20.13 -37.02 16.54
C PHE A 11 19.96 -35.51 16.30
N ALA A 12 20.55 -34.67 17.16
CA ALA A 12 20.49 -33.22 17.01
C ALA A 12 21.14 -32.74 15.70
N SER A 13 22.29 -33.33 15.34
CA SER A 13 22.97 -33.03 14.07
C SER A 13 22.11 -33.43 12.86
N ALA A 14 21.55 -34.65 12.86
CA ALA A 14 20.70 -35.12 11.77
C ALA A 14 19.44 -34.26 11.59
N TYR A 15 18.82 -33.84 12.70
CA TYR A 15 17.68 -32.94 12.68
C TYR A 15 18.03 -31.56 12.10
N GLY A 16 19.14 -30.95 12.56
CA GLY A 16 19.61 -29.65 12.07
C GLY A 16 19.90 -29.67 10.57
N THR A 17 20.60 -30.68 10.08
CA THR A 17 20.88 -30.87 8.65
C THR A 17 19.60 -31.08 7.85
N GLY A 18 18.65 -31.88 8.35
CA GLY A 18 17.36 -32.09 7.70
C GLY A 18 16.52 -30.80 7.59
N ALA A 19 16.50 -29.97 8.64
CA ALA A 19 15.81 -28.69 8.63
C ALA A 19 16.43 -27.71 7.62
N ALA A 20 17.76 -27.65 7.55
CA ALA A 20 18.46 -26.83 6.56
C ALA A 20 18.10 -27.26 5.12
N PHE A 21 18.12 -28.56 4.81
CA PHE A 21 17.74 -29.04 3.47
C PHE A 21 16.28 -28.76 3.12
N LEU A 22 15.35 -28.77 4.09
CA LEU A 22 13.96 -28.36 3.83
C LEU A 22 13.86 -26.87 3.46
N SER A 23 14.65 -26.01 4.12
CA SER A 23 14.78 -24.59 3.75
C SER A 23 15.33 -24.43 2.32
N ASP A 24 16.36 -25.20 1.96
CA ASP A 24 16.95 -25.19 0.62
C ASP A 24 15.95 -25.62 -0.47
N ILE A 25 15.20 -26.70 -0.20
CA ILE A 25 14.13 -27.19 -1.08
C ILE A 25 13.09 -26.11 -1.31
N TRP A 26 12.63 -25.47 -0.23
CA TRP A 26 11.63 -24.41 -0.31
C TRP A 26 12.14 -23.21 -1.12
N CYS A 27 13.36 -22.75 -0.86
CA CYS A 27 13.97 -21.64 -1.58
C CYS A 27 14.08 -21.96 -3.09
N LEU A 28 14.52 -23.18 -3.43
CA LEU A 28 14.63 -23.61 -4.82
C LEU A 28 13.26 -23.68 -5.52
N GLN A 29 12.23 -24.21 -4.85
CA GLN A 29 10.87 -24.26 -5.38
C GLN A 29 10.33 -22.85 -5.65
N LEU A 30 10.48 -21.93 -4.69
CA LEU A 30 10.04 -20.55 -4.85
C LEU A 30 10.70 -19.87 -6.06
N VAL A 31 12.00 -20.08 -6.26
CA VAL A 31 12.72 -19.51 -7.42
C VAL A 31 12.19 -20.09 -8.74
N VAL A 32 11.90 -21.39 -8.79
CA VAL A 32 11.37 -22.05 -9.99
C VAL A 32 9.95 -21.56 -10.31
N GLU A 33 9.06 -21.50 -9.32
CA GLU A 33 7.69 -20.98 -9.50
C GLU A 33 7.69 -19.54 -10.02
N ARG A 34 8.60 -18.72 -9.49
CA ARG A 34 8.82 -17.34 -9.93
C ARG A 34 9.35 -17.22 -11.35
N LEU A 35 10.27 -18.10 -11.74
CA LEU A 35 10.78 -18.15 -13.11
C LEU A 35 9.68 -18.58 -14.08
N GLN A 36 8.83 -19.53 -13.70
CA GLN A 36 7.68 -19.95 -14.51
C GLN A 36 6.66 -18.82 -14.67
N ALA A 37 6.38 -18.08 -13.60
CA ALA A 37 5.51 -16.91 -13.64
C ALA A 37 6.06 -15.81 -14.56
N LEU A 38 7.38 -15.59 -14.54
CA LEU A 38 8.07 -14.71 -15.48
C LEU A 38 7.94 -15.21 -16.94
N GLU A 39 8.20 -16.49 -17.19
CA GLU A 39 8.11 -17.12 -18.52
C GLU A 39 6.70 -17.02 -19.10
N GLU A 40 5.68 -17.34 -18.30
CA GLU A 40 4.27 -17.26 -18.70
C GLU A 40 3.89 -15.85 -19.14
N ALA A 41 4.27 -14.83 -18.37
CA ALA A 41 3.93 -13.45 -18.70
C ALA A 41 4.81 -12.84 -19.79
N TYR A 42 6.04 -13.36 -19.98
CA TYR A 42 6.91 -13.00 -21.09
C TYR A 42 6.37 -13.51 -22.43
N GLY A 43 5.56 -14.57 -22.43
CA GLY A 43 4.88 -15.10 -23.61
C GLY A 43 5.76 -15.97 -24.53
N GLU A 44 7.03 -16.16 -24.18
CA GLU A 44 7.97 -17.04 -24.89
C GLU A 44 8.73 -17.90 -23.88
N SER A 45 9.14 -19.10 -24.32
CA SER A 45 9.89 -19.98 -23.45
C SER A 45 11.29 -19.42 -23.16
N LEU A 46 11.59 -19.22 -21.88
CA LEU A 46 12.90 -18.77 -21.43
C LEU A 46 13.93 -19.88 -21.68
N PRO A 47 15.19 -19.54 -22.00
CA PRO A 47 16.19 -20.54 -22.29
C PRO A 47 16.39 -21.45 -21.07
N TRP A 48 16.46 -22.75 -21.32
CA TRP A 48 16.69 -23.78 -20.31
C TRP A 48 15.56 -23.97 -19.27
N SER A 49 14.37 -23.39 -19.44
CA SER A 49 13.29 -23.51 -18.44
C SER A 49 12.95 -24.96 -18.08
N LYS A 50 12.84 -25.83 -19.09
CA LYS A 50 12.64 -27.29 -18.91
C LYS A 50 13.80 -27.96 -18.17
N SER A 51 15.04 -27.59 -18.50
CA SER A 51 16.24 -28.12 -17.85
C SER A 51 16.33 -27.67 -16.40
N ILE A 52 16.01 -26.41 -16.10
CA ILE A 52 15.94 -25.86 -14.74
C ILE A 52 14.91 -26.63 -13.92
N LEU A 53 13.69 -26.82 -14.44
CA LEU A 53 12.65 -27.58 -13.76
C LEU A 53 13.09 -29.02 -13.47
N TRP A 54 13.66 -29.70 -14.47
CA TRP A 54 14.16 -31.07 -14.30
C TRP A 54 15.29 -31.14 -13.27
N MET A 55 16.30 -30.27 -13.37
CA MET A 55 17.41 -30.18 -12.42
C MET A 55 16.92 -29.84 -11.02
N SER A 56 15.89 -29.01 -10.86
CA SER A 56 15.35 -28.67 -9.53
C SER A 56 14.76 -29.90 -8.84
N ARG A 57 13.99 -30.71 -9.58
CA ARG A 57 13.42 -31.97 -9.09
C ARG A 57 14.51 -32.98 -8.76
N LEU A 58 15.57 -33.04 -9.57
CA LEU A 58 16.73 -33.88 -9.30
C LEU A 58 17.45 -33.44 -8.02
N ASN A 59 17.67 -32.13 -7.81
CA ASN A 59 18.30 -31.61 -6.59
C ASN A 59 17.48 -31.93 -5.34
N ILE A 60 16.14 -31.83 -5.41
CA ILE A 60 15.25 -32.22 -4.31
C ILE A 60 15.48 -33.69 -3.93
N LEU A 61 15.56 -34.59 -4.92
CA LEU A 61 15.87 -36.00 -4.66
C LEU A 61 17.27 -36.20 -4.07
N ILE A 62 18.27 -35.44 -4.53
CA ILE A 62 19.63 -35.46 -3.98
C ILE A 62 19.64 -35.00 -2.52
N PHE A 63 18.87 -33.97 -2.15
CA PHE A 63 18.78 -33.50 -0.76
C PHE A 63 18.17 -34.56 0.16
N PHE A 64 17.12 -35.26 -0.28
CA PHE A 64 16.60 -36.41 0.47
C PHE A 64 17.63 -37.54 0.60
N ALA A 65 18.39 -37.82 -0.46
CA ALA A 65 19.47 -38.80 -0.41
C ALA A 65 20.59 -38.38 0.56
N LEU A 66 20.98 -37.11 0.59
CA LEU A 66 21.95 -36.55 1.54
C LEU A 66 21.46 -36.65 2.99
N ALA A 67 20.19 -36.35 3.24
CA ALA A 67 19.59 -36.52 4.56
C ALA A 67 19.61 -37.98 5.05
N ALA A 68 19.40 -38.93 4.13
CA ALA A 68 19.48 -40.37 4.41
C ALA A 68 20.94 -40.89 4.49
N ALA A 69 21.90 -40.20 3.86
CA ALA A 69 23.30 -40.59 3.78
C ALA A 69 24.06 -40.51 5.11
N ASN A 70 23.41 -40.06 6.20
CA ASN A 70 23.93 -40.17 7.57
C ASN A 70 24.26 -41.63 7.98
N VAL A 71 23.73 -42.63 7.26
CA VAL A 71 24.02 -44.06 7.46
C VAL A 71 25.02 -44.61 6.43
N SER A 72 25.52 -43.78 5.52
CA SER A 72 26.36 -44.20 4.40
C SER A 72 27.87 -44.06 4.69
N PRO A 73 28.75 -44.81 3.98
CA PRO A 73 30.19 -44.70 4.14
C PRO A 73 30.70 -43.28 3.83
N PRO A 74 31.73 -42.78 4.53
CA PRO A 74 32.12 -41.38 4.42
C PRO A 74 32.47 -40.89 3.01
N ALA A 75 33.13 -41.74 2.22
CA ALA A 75 33.47 -41.44 0.83
C ALA A 75 32.23 -41.24 -0.05
N ALA A 76 31.13 -41.98 0.22
CA ALA A 76 29.89 -41.83 -0.52
C ALA A 76 29.24 -40.47 -0.22
N SER A 77 29.15 -40.07 1.05
CA SER A 77 28.62 -38.75 1.44
C SER A 77 29.40 -37.59 0.79
N LEU A 78 30.73 -37.68 0.75
CA LEU A 78 31.56 -36.67 0.08
C LEU A 78 31.26 -36.58 -1.42
N VAL A 79 31.18 -37.72 -2.12
CA VAL A 79 30.87 -37.74 -3.55
C VAL A 79 29.49 -37.14 -3.82
N VAL A 80 28.46 -37.51 -3.04
CA VAL A 80 27.10 -36.95 -3.21
C VAL A 80 27.10 -35.44 -2.92
N SER A 81 27.86 -34.98 -1.92
CA SER A 81 27.97 -33.55 -1.59
C SER A 81 28.63 -32.75 -2.71
N ILE A 82 29.69 -33.28 -3.34
CA ILE A 82 30.34 -32.67 -4.50
C ILE A 82 29.36 -32.58 -5.68
N ILE A 83 28.66 -33.68 -5.99
CA ILE A 83 27.68 -33.72 -7.07
C ILE A 83 26.56 -32.70 -6.82
N SER A 84 26.04 -32.64 -5.60
CA SER A 84 24.99 -31.70 -5.20
C SER A 84 25.45 -30.25 -5.34
N THR A 85 26.65 -29.92 -4.86
CA THR A 85 27.23 -28.57 -4.96
C THR A 85 27.41 -28.15 -6.42
N LEU A 86 27.93 -29.03 -7.27
CA LEU A 86 28.07 -28.78 -8.71
C LEU A 86 26.70 -28.60 -9.37
N SER A 87 25.73 -29.44 -9.02
CA SER A 87 24.36 -29.37 -9.52
C SER A 87 23.69 -28.05 -9.16
N ILE A 88 23.87 -27.54 -7.94
CA ILE A 88 23.42 -26.21 -7.50
C ILE A 88 24.11 -25.11 -8.32
N GLY A 89 25.43 -25.20 -8.53
CA GLY A 89 26.15 -24.25 -9.37
C GLY A 89 25.59 -24.20 -10.81
N VAL A 90 25.31 -25.36 -11.40
CA VAL A 90 24.74 -25.48 -12.75
C VAL A 90 23.34 -24.89 -12.81
N ILE A 91 22.41 -25.26 -11.92
CA ILE A 91 21.04 -24.72 -11.95
C ILE A 91 21.03 -23.21 -11.74
N THR A 92 21.91 -22.69 -10.87
CA THR A 92 22.08 -21.25 -10.63
C THR A 92 22.51 -20.52 -11.89
N PHE A 93 23.50 -21.08 -12.60
CA PHE A 93 23.94 -20.54 -13.89
C PHE A 93 22.83 -20.56 -14.93
N LEU A 94 22.06 -21.66 -15.03
CA LEU A 94 20.95 -21.77 -15.98
C LEU A 94 19.84 -20.74 -15.68
N ILE A 95 19.45 -20.60 -14.41
CA ILE A 95 18.45 -19.60 -14.01
C ILE A 95 18.98 -18.18 -14.29
N TRP A 96 20.26 -17.91 -14.03
CA TRP A 96 20.88 -16.64 -14.38
C TRP A 96 20.79 -16.33 -15.87
N GLN A 97 21.07 -17.33 -16.73
CA GLN A 97 20.91 -17.20 -18.19
C GLN A 97 19.45 -16.93 -18.57
N ALA A 98 18.50 -17.64 -17.95
CA ALA A 98 17.07 -17.42 -18.18
C ALA A 98 16.63 -15.98 -17.86
N TYR A 99 17.08 -15.40 -16.75
CA TYR A 99 16.81 -13.99 -16.40
C TYR A 99 17.56 -12.99 -17.31
N THR A 100 18.64 -13.39 -17.95
CA THR A 100 19.46 -12.48 -18.79
C THR A 100 18.74 -12.08 -20.07
N VAL A 101 17.91 -12.96 -20.64
CA VAL A 101 17.13 -12.69 -21.86
C VAL A 101 16.19 -11.48 -21.70
N PRO A 102 15.19 -11.49 -20.79
CA PRO A 102 14.32 -10.32 -20.61
C PRO A 102 15.11 -9.08 -20.16
N LEU A 103 16.23 -9.25 -19.45
CA LEU A 103 17.08 -8.13 -19.06
C LEU A 103 17.80 -7.47 -20.25
N GLN A 104 18.17 -8.24 -21.27
CA GLN A 104 18.77 -7.72 -22.51
C GLN A 104 17.73 -6.93 -23.31
N GLU A 105 16.53 -7.47 -23.50
CA GLU A 105 15.43 -6.79 -24.19
C GLU A 105 15.08 -5.44 -23.53
N LEU A 106 15.00 -5.43 -22.19
CA LEU A 106 14.75 -4.19 -21.44
C LEU A 106 15.88 -3.17 -21.63
N ARG A 107 17.15 -3.60 -21.74
CA ARG A 107 18.28 -2.69 -21.99
C ARG A 107 18.25 -2.15 -23.42
N GLU A 108 17.88 -2.97 -24.40
CA GLU A 108 17.76 -2.54 -25.78
C GLU A 108 16.64 -1.52 -25.96
N ALA A 109 15.47 -1.76 -25.36
CA ALA A 109 14.37 -0.80 -25.33
C ALA A 109 14.74 0.54 -24.68
N LEU A 110 15.64 0.52 -23.68
CA LEU A 110 16.18 1.75 -23.07
C LEU A 110 17.21 2.48 -23.95
N ARG A 111 17.88 1.80 -24.88
CA ARG A 111 18.88 2.41 -25.79
C ARG A 111 18.24 3.15 -26.95
N LEU A 112 17.08 2.72 -27.43
CA LEU A 112 16.37 3.34 -28.55
C LEU A 112 15.78 4.73 -28.23
N GLN A 113 16.16 5.34 -27.10
CA GLN A 113 15.46 6.45 -26.47
C GLN A 113 15.94 7.87 -26.75
N ALA A 114 15.93 8.29 -28.01
CA ALA A 114 16.28 9.69 -28.33
C ALA A 114 15.09 10.62 -28.66
N LEU A 115 13.87 10.15 -28.98
CA LEU A 115 12.96 11.02 -29.77
C LEU A 115 11.46 11.13 -29.40
N ASP A 116 10.89 10.46 -28.39
CA ASP A 116 9.42 10.56 -28.15
C ASP A 116 8.94 10.51 -26.68
N GLY A 117 7.81 11.18 -26.39
CA GLY A 117 7.22 11.30 -25.03
C GLY A 117 6.58 10.01 -24.47
N VAL A 118 6.01 9.15 -25.33
CA VAL A 118 5.47 7.80 -24.98
C VAL A 118 6.54 6.89 -24.36
N LEU A 119 7.80 7.27 -24.54
CA LEU A 119 8.99 6.54 -24.14
C LEU A 119 9.35 6.74 -22.65
N ILE A 120 8.90 7.84 -22.03
CA ILE A 120 9.19 8.15 -20.62
C ILE A 120 8.50 7.14 -19.69
N GLN A 121 7.27 6.74 -19.99
CA GLN A 121 6.56 5.73 -19.21
C GLN A 121 7.22 4.36 -19.33
N LEU A 122 7.54 3.93 -20.57
CA LEU A 122 8.28 2.68 -20.80
C LEU A 122 9.64 2.70 -20.09
N HIS A 123 10.32 3.84 -20.06
CA HIS A 123 11.60 4.00 -19.35
C HIS A 123 11.46 3.71 -17.84
N LYS A 124 10.40 4.23 -17.21
CA LYS A 124 10.13 3.99 -15.78
C LYS A 124 9.80 2.52 -15.52
N GLU A 125 8.93 1.93 -16.34
CA GLU A 125 8.56 0.51 -16.27
C GLU A 125 9.78 -0.40 -16.48
N ALA A 126 10.60 -0.14 -17.51
CA ALA A 126 11.79 -0.94 -17.81
C ALA A 126 12.83 -0.84 -16.68
N ARG A 127 13.10 0.36 -16.14
CA ARG A 127 14.01 0.51 -14.99
C ARG A 127 13.51 -0.23 -13.75
N PHE A 128 12.20 -0.21 -13.51
CA PHE A 128 11.60 -1.02 -12.44
C PHE A 128 11.83 -2.51 -12.69
N ALA A 129 11.47 -3.01 -13.86
CA ALA A 129 11.61 -4.42 -14.21
C ALA A 129 13.06 -4.90 -14.09
N MET A 130 14.02 -4.11 -14.58
CA MET A 130 15.45 -4.38 -14.42
C MET A 130 15.88 -4.46 -12.95
N ARG A 131 15.35 -3.59 -12.08
CA ARG A 131 15.67 -3.63 -10.63
C ARG A 131 15.14 -4.91 -9.99
N VAL A 132 13.92 -5.32 -10.31
CA VAL A 132 13.32 -6.56 -9.79
C VAL A 132 14.12 -7.78 -10.26
N ILE A 133 14.43 -7.89 -11.55
CA ILE A 133 15.25 -9.00 -12.09
C ILE A 133 16.62 -9.06 -11.41
N ARG A 134 17.31 -7.92 -11.26
CA ARG A 134 18.61 -7.87 -10.59
C ARG A 134 18.53 -8.30 -9.12
N LYS A 135 17.49 -7.86 -8.39
CA LYS A 135 17.27 -8.32 -7.01
C LYS A 135 17.06 -9.83 -6.94
N ALA A 136 16.26 -10.40 -7.84
CA ALA A 136 16.06 -11.85 -7.92
C ALA A 136 17.36 -12.60 -8.24
N GLN A 137 18.16 -12.08 -9.18
CA GLN A 137 19.48 -12.64 -9.52
C GLN A 137 20.46 -12.61 -8.33
N ILE A 138 20.52 -11.50 -7.58
CA ILE A 138 21.36 -11.39 -6.38
C ILE A 138 20.88 -12.33 -5.28
N ALA A 139 19.57 -12.38 -5.03
CA ALA A 139 18.97 -13.27 -4.04
C ALA A 139 19.31 -14.73 -4.35
N LEU A 140 19.18 -15.12 -5.62
CA LEU A 140 19.53 -16.46 -6.09
C LEU A 140 21.02 -16.79 -5.89
N LEU A 141 21.93 -15.89 -6.29
CA LEU A 141 23.36 -16.12 -6.10
C LEU A 141 23.71 -16.33 -4.61
N LEU A 142 23.09 -15.53 -3.73
CA LEU A 142 23.32 -15.62 -2.30
C LEU A 142 22.86 -16.97 -1.72
N ALA A 143 21.63 -17.39 -2.04
CA ALA A 143 21.09 -18.68 -1.60
C ALA A 143 21.89 -19.85 -2.16
N SER A 144 22.22 -19.81 -3.45
CA SER A 144 22.98 -20.89 -4.08
C SER A 144 24.42 -21.00 -3.54
N PHE A 145 25.05 -19.87 -3.25
CA PHE A 145 26.36 -19.86 -2.60
C PHE A 145 26.28 -20.42 -1.17
N SER A 146 25.27 -20.01 -0.39
CA SER A 146 25.12 -20.46 0.99
C SER A 146 24.84 -21.97 1.07
N MET A 147 23.90 -22.45 0.24
CA MET A 147 23.54 -23.86 0.11
C MET A 147 24.73 -24.70 -0.35
N GLY A 148 25.44 -24.25 -1.40
CA GLY A 148 26.62 -24.95 -1.91
C GLY A 148 27.75 -25.03 -0.89
N TRP A 149 28.00 -23.95 -0.15
CA TRP A 149 29.02 -23.91 0.90
C TRP A 149 28.67 -24.83 2.08
N HIS A 150 27.41 -24.85 2.51
CA HIS A 150 26.93 -25.74 3.56
C HIS A 150 27.05 -27.22 3.18
N ILE A 151 26.60 -27.60 1.98
CA ILE A 151 26.68 -28.99 1.51
C ILE A 151 28.13 -29.44 1.34
N ALA A 152 28.99 -28.60 0.75
CA ALA A 152 30.40 -28.94 0.54
C ALA A 152 31.14 -29.12 1.88
N SER A 153 30.94 -28.19 2.83
CA SER A 153 31.57 -28.27 4.15
C SER A 153 31.06 -29.45 4.97
N TRP A 154 29.77 -29.79 4.88
CA TRP A 154 29.21 -31.00 5.47
C TRP A 154 29.91 -32.26 4.95
N GLY A 155 30.01 -32.42 3.61
CA GLY A 155 30.68 -33.56 2.99
C GLY A 155 32.17 -33.69 3.39
N VAL A 156 32.88 -32.57 3.50
CA VAL A 156 34.29 -32.55 3.94
C VAL A 156 34.43 -32.95 5.41
N SER A 157 33.60 -32.39 6.30
CA SER A 157 33.63 -32.70 7.74
C SER A 157 33.37 -34.19 8.03
N TRP A 158 32.67 -34.86 7.12
CA TRP A 158 32.36 -36.28 7.25
C TRP A 158 33.55 -37.19 6.91
N VAL A 159 34.48 -36.73 6.07
CA VAL A 159 35.69 -37.49 5.68
C VAL A 159 36.92 -37.07 6.50
N ILE A 160 37.02 -35.78 6.81
CA ILE A 160 38.15 -35.20 7.53
C ILE A 160 37.70 -34.88 8.95
N THR A 161 38.17 -35.65 9.93
CA THR A 161 37.80 -35.50 11.35
C THR A 161 38.68 -34.49 12.09
N THR A 162 39.19 -33.46 11.40
CA THR A 162 39.94 -32.38 12.03
C THR A 162 38.99 -31.33 12.60
N GLN A 163 39.43 -30.61 13.63
CA GLN A 163 38.65 -29.51 14.21
C GLN A 163 38.32 -28.45 13.16
N GLU A 164 39.27 -28.14 12.27
CA GLU A 164 39.11 -27.19 11.18
C GLU A 164 37.97 -27.56 10.22
N ALA A 165 37.79 -28.86 9.93
CA ALA A 165 36.71 -29.33 9.07
C ALA A 165 35.34 -29.25 9.75
N VAL A 166 35.30 -29.51 11.06
CA VAL A 166 34.09 -29.31 11.88
C VAL A 166 33.72 -27.84 11.97
N ASP A 167 34.70 -26.95 12.20
CA ASP A 167 34.49 -25.50 12.22
C ASP A 167 33.97 -25.01 10.86
N ALA A 168 34.57 -25.49 9.76
CA ALA A 168 34.11 -25.16 8.40
C ALA A 168 32.65 -25.56 8.16
N PHE A 169 32.22 -26.72 8.65
CA PHE A 169 30.81 -27.15 8.59
C PHE A 169 29.90 -26.23 9.42
N GLN A 170 30.30 -25.86 10.63
CA GLN A 170 29.52 -24.93 11.47
C GLN A 170 29.36 -23.57 10.81
N TYR A 171 30.44 -23.02 10.25
CA TYR A 171 30.36 -21.79 9.44
C TYR A 171 29.48 -21.99 8.20
N GLY A 172 29.56 -23.16 7.57
CA GLY A 172 28.65 -23.62 6.51
C GLY A 172 27.19 -23.43 6.87
N ALA A 173 26.77 -24.07 7.96
CA ALA A 173 25.40 -24.01 8.45
C ALA A 173 24.97 -22.58 8.83
N MET A 174 25.85 -21.78 9.42
CA MET A 174 25.56 -20.37 9.73
C MET A 174 25.35 -19.53 8.48
N VAL A 175 26.22 -19.69 7.48
CA VAL A 175 26.10 -18.98 6.19
C VAL A 175 24.79 -19.34 5.51
N ASP A 176 24.38 -20.61 5.56
CA ASP A 176 23.08 -21.03 5.01
C ASP A 176 21.88 -20.47 5.77
N THR A 177 21.93 -20.52 7.10
CA THR A 177 20.90 -19.95 7.98
C THR A 177 20.72 -18.44 7.78
N LEU A 178 21.73 -17.73 7.29
CA LEU A 178 21.63 -16.30 6.95
C LEU A 178 21.28 -16.07 5.47
N GLY A 179 21.88 -16.85 4.57
CA GLY A 179 21.73 -16.72 3.12
C GLY A 179 20.30 -16.98 2.65
N ASN A 180 19.68 -18.05 3.15
CA ASN A 180 18.31 -18.45 2.79
C ASN A 180 17.27 -17.40 3.23
N PRO A 181 17.21 -16.95 4.50
CA PRO A 181 16.30 -15.87 4.89
C PRO A 181 16.57 -14.56 4.17
N LEU A 182 17.83 -14.19 3.93
CA LEU A 182 18.14 -12.96 3.19
C LEU A 182 17.68 -13.05 1.72
N CYS A 183 17.83 -14.21 1.08
CA CYS A 183 17.24 -14.49 -0.23
C CYS A 183 15.71 -14.36 -0.19
N MET A 184 15.04 -14.99 0.78
CA MET A 184 13.59 -14.90 0.94
C MET A 184 13.13 -13.46 1.15
N LEU A 185 13.83 -12.67 1.96
CA LEU A 185 13.53 -11.25 2.19
C LEU A 185 13.66 -10.42 0.91
N LEU A 186 14.72 -10.66 0.12
CA LEU A 186 14.93 -10.02 -1.18
C LEU A 186 13.86 -10.43 -2.20
N LEU A 187 13.41 -11.68 -2.17
CA LEU A 187 12.39 -12.22 -3.06
C LEU A 187 10.99 -11.74 -2.68
N ILE A 188 10.62 -11.70 -1.40
CA ILE A 188 9.27 -11.30 -0.92
C ILE A 188 8.92 -9.83 -1.26
N ASN A 189 9.83 -9.09 -1.90
CA ASN A 189 9.65 -7.67 -2.19
C ASN A 189 9.40 -6.88 -0.89
N SER A 190 9.91 -7.41 0.23
CA SER A 190 10.01 -6.65 1.45
C SER A 190 10.87 -5.44 1.13
N SER A 191 10.41 -4.28 1.56
CA SER A 191 10.96 -2.96 1.32
C SER A 191 12.36 -2.76 1.92
N LEU A 192 13.23 -3.77 1.92
CA LEU A 192 14.67 -3.63 1.99
C LEU A 192 15.10 -2.78 0.79
N GLN A 193 14.98 -1.47 0.98
CA GLN A 193 15.75 -0.48 0.28
C GLN A 193 17.19 -0.76 0.69
N LEU A 194 17.89 -1.62 -0.08
CA LEU A 194 19.34 -1.63 -0.05
C LEU A 194 19.76 -0.17 -0.19
N PRO A 195 20.62 0.36 0.71
CA PRO A 195 21.02 1.76 0.68
C PRO A 195 21.49 2.06 -0.73
N SER A 196 20.68 2.83 -1.45
CA SER A 196 21.05 3.26 -2.77
C SER A 196 22.25 4.14 -2.57
N CYS A 197 23.39 3.80 -3.18
CA CYS A 197 24.52 4.71 -3.30
C CYS A 197 23.94 6.08 -3.71
N PRO A 198 24.24 7.19 -3.00
CA PRO A 198 23.45 8.41 -3.06
C PRO A 198 23.61 9.07 -4.43
N SER A 199 22.85 8.58 -5.40
CA SER A 199 22.53 9.29 -6.62
C SER A 199 21.50 10.31 -6.22
N TYR A 200 22.00 11.49 -5.86
CA TYR A 200 21.25 12.73 -5.69
C TYR A 200 20.56 13.05 -7.03
N MET A 201 19.47 12.35 -7.35
CA MET A 201 18.53 12.86 -8.34
C MET A 201 17.51 13.69 -7.55
N PRO A 202 17.47 15.02 -7.77
CA PRO A 202 16.33 15.77 -7.32
C PRO A 202 15.12 15.11 -7.96
N ILE A 203 14.19 14.63 -7.14
CA ILE A 203 12.83 14.42 -7.62
C ILE A 203 12.41 15.82 -8.04
N GLN A 204 12.45 16.09 -9.34
CA GLN A 204 11.63 17.15 -9.91
C GLN A 204 10.21 16.74 -9.52
N SER A 205 9.72 17.33 -8.43
CA SER A 205 8.30 17.54 -8.28
C SER A 205 7.88 18.06 -9.63
N VAL A 206 7.03 17.29 -10.32
CA VAL A 206 6.25 17.91 -11.39
C VAL A 206 5.57 19.05 -10.66
N ASN A 207 6.04 20.26 -10.91
CA ASN A 207 5.33 21.48 -10.61
C ASN A 207 4.08 21.38 -11.47
N ALA A 208 3.12 20.54 -11.05
CA ALA A 208 1.75 20.91 -11.20
C ALA A 208 1.74 22.27 -10.52
N GLU A 209 1.67 23.31 -11.35
CA GLU A 209 1.37 24.66 -10.92
C GLU A 209 0.09 24.51 -10.09
N LEU A 210 0.24 24.24 -8.79
CA LEU A 210 -0.76 24.56 -7.81
C LEU A 210 -1.07 26.01 -8.14
N PRO A 211 -2.32 26.36 -8.48
CA PRO A 211 -2.67 27.68 -8.98
C PRO A 211 -1.89 28.71 -8.17
N GLU A 212 -1.03 29.45 -8.87
CA GLU A 212 0.07 30.21 -8.28
C GLU A 212 -0.38 30.93 -7.02
N GLU A 213 0.45 30.87 -5.98
CA GLU A 213 0.29 31.55 -4.68
C GLU A 213 -0.21 33.00 -4.76
N GLU A 214 -0.05 33.66 -5.90
CA GLU A 214 -0.39 35.05 -6.10
C GLU A 214 -1.88 35.36 -5.88
N ASP A 215 -2.81 34.45 -6.22
CA ASP A 215 -4.23 34.82 -6.19
C ASP A 215 -4.87 34.68 -4.79
N LEU A 216 -4.36 33.77 -3.95
CA LEU A 216 -4.81 33.68 -2.54
C LEU A 216 -4.03 34.62 -1.60
N GLY A 217 -2.81 35.03 -1.93
CA GLY A 217 -1.99 35.91 -1.07
C GLY A 217 -2.18 37.41 -1.30
N ARG A 218 -2.33 37.89 -2.55
CA ARG A 218 -2.21 39.33 -2.87
C ARG A 218 -3.52 40.12 -2.92
N GLY A 219 -4.66 39.45 -2.89
CA GLY A 219 -5.96 40.10 -3.13
C GLY A 219 -6.87 40.40 -1.93
N CYS A 220 -6.43 40.30 -0.66
CA CYS A 220 -7.32 40.80 0.41
C CYS A 220 -7.28 42.32 0.45
N THR A 221 -8.30 42.98 -0.10
CA THR A 221 -8.50 44.43 0.00
C THR A 221 -8.67 44.91 1.45
N CYS A 222 -8.91 43.98 2.38
CA CYS A 222 -9.08 44.23 3.81
C CYS A 222 -7.81 44.68 4.55
N GLY A 223 -6.63 44.63 3.92
CA GLY A 223 -5.35 45.01 4.53
C GLY A 223 -4.82 44.06 5.63
N ARG A 224 -5.58 43.03 6.03
CA ARG A 224 -5.09 41.98 6.95
C ARG A 224 -4.15 41.04 6.18
N ARG A 225 -2.92 40.87 6.69
CA ARG A 225 -2.08 39.74 6.26
C ARG A 225 -2.72 38.46 6.75
N VAL A 226 -3.21 37.66 5.81
CA VAL A 226 -3.69 36.30 6.06
C VAL A 226 -2.47 35.43 6.35
N GLY A 227 -1.97 35.52 7.58
CA GLY A 227 -0.73 34.85 7.97
C GLY A 227 -0.58 34.81 9.48
N ILE A 228 -0.91 33.65 10.05
CA ILE A 228 -0.57 33.21 11.41
C ILE A 228 -1.26 34.04 12.51
N ARG A 229 -2.18 33.39 13.20
CA ARG A 229 -2.94 33.87 14.36
C ARG A 229 -1.98 34.25 15.50
N GLN A 230 -1.37 35.44 15.47
CA GLN A 230 -0.85 36.06 16.69
C GLN A 230 -2.05 36.49 17.53
N ARG A 231 -2.38 35.65 18.51
CA ARG A 231 -3.44 35.85 19.51
C ARG A 231 -3.04 36.99 20.44
N SER A 232 -2.94 38.21 19.92
CA SER A 232 -2.79 39.43 20.70
C SER A 232 -4.20 39.91 21.05
N GLN A 233 -4.52 39.79 22.34
CA GLN A 233 -5.71 40.36 22.96
C GLN A 233 -5.62 41.89 22.82
N SER A 234 -6.29 42.46 21.82
CA SER A 234 -6.65 43.88 21.82
C SER A 234 -8.17 43.97 21.81
N GLU A 235 -8.73 43.96 23.01
CA GLU A 235 -10.14 44.28 23.26
C GLU A 235 -10.34 45.76 22.93
N GLY A 236 -11.08 46.06 21.86
CA GLY A 236 -11.51 47.43 21.56
C GLY A 236 -11.61 47.83 20.09
N GLN A 237 -11.23 46.98 19.14
CA GLN A 237 -11.29 47.34 17.72
C GLN A 237 -12.62 46.90 17.10
N ALA A 238 -13.42 47.88 16.66
CA ALA A 238 -14.74 47.71 16.04
C ALA A 238 -14.76 46.60 14.98
N ASP A 239 -15.87 45.86 14.90
CA ASP A 239 -16.14 44.80 13.92
C ASP A 239 -15.95 45.29 12.48
N VAL A 240 -14.71 45.25 11.99
CA VAL A 240 -14.43 45.38 10.56
C VAL A 240 -14.85 44.06 9.95
N GLU A 241 -15.99 44.08 9.26
CA GLU A 241 -16.56 42.97 8.50
C GLU A 241 -15.45 42.32 7.65
N SER A 242 -15.14 41.05 7.95
CA SER A 242 -14.10 40.31 7.22
C SER A 242 -14.55 40.14 5.78
N CYS A 243 -13.68 40.41 4.81
CA CYS A 243 -14.03 40.09 3.42
C CYS A 243 -14.20 38.58 3.23
N ASP A 244 -14.92 38.20 2.17
CA ASP A 244 -15.27 36.81 1.83
C ASP A 244 -14.07 35.86 1.82
N LYS A 245 -12.91 36.34 1.35
CA LYS A 245 -11.68 35.56 1.28
C LYS A 245 -11.08 35.27 2.65
N CYS A 246 -11.11 36.24 3.57
CA CYS A 246 -10.70 36.00 4.96
C CYS A 246 -11.66 35.03 5.63
N ALA A 247 -12.97 35.24 5.46
CA ALA A 247 -13.99 34.35 6.01
C ALA A 247 -13.85 32.91 5.48
N TRP A 248 -13.53 32.74 4.19
CA TRP A 248 -13.23 31.43 3.60
C TRP A 248 -12.03 30.76 4.28
N VAL A 249 -10.90 31.45 4.40
CA VAL A 249 -9.68 30.90 5.03
C VAL A 249 -9.90 30.59 6.50
N GLU A 250 -10.60 31.46 7.23
CA GLU A 250 -10.96 31.22 8.63
C GLU A 250 -11.84 29.97 8.77
N LYS A 251 -12.83 29.81 7.88
CA LYS A 251 -13.69 28.62 7.90
C LYS A 251 -12.93 27.34 7.50
N VAL A 252 -12.00 27.42 6.54
CA VAL A 252 -11.12 26.29 6.18
C VAL A 252 -10.26 25.87 7.37
N ALA A 253 -9.67 26.83 8.09
CA ALA A 253 -8.88 26.56 9.29
C ALA A 253 -9.74 25.96 10.41
N GLU A 254 -10.93 26.50 10.64
CA GLU A 254 -11.91 25.96 11.60
C GLU A 254 -12.22 24.48 11.32
N ILE A 255 -12.50 24.12 10.07
CA ILE A 255 -12.81 22.74 9.67
C ILE A 255 -11.56 21.85 9.80
N GLY A 256 -10.39 22.34 9.41
CA GLY A 256 -9.12 21.61 9.49
C GLY A 256 -8.68 21.33 10.93
N ASP A 257 -9.04 22.20 11.89
CA ASP A 257 -8.68 22.04 13.29
C ASP A 257 -9.47 20.94 14.02
N ARG A 258 -10.60 20.51 13.46
CA ARG A 258 -11.46 19.44 14.03
C ARG A 258 -10.79 18.07 13.85
N ARG A 259 -10.72 17.29 14.92
CA ARG A 259 -10.05 15.97 14.91
C ARG A 259 -10.71 15.02 15.90
N VAL A 260 -10.59 13.73 15.63
CA VAL A 260 -11.00 12.66 16.53
C VAL A 260 -9.83 11.72 16.77
N THR A 261 -9.70 11.18 17.97
CA THR A 261 -8.71 10.14 18.27
C THR A 261 -9.23 8.76 17.86
N VAL A 262 -8.33 7.83 17.52
CA VAL A 262 -8.71 6.43 17.27
C VAL A 262 -9.39 5.80 18.50
N GLY A 263 -8.99 6.18 19.72
CA GLY A 263 -9.67 5.76 20.96
C GLY A 263 -11.13 6.21 21.03
N GLN A 264 -11.41 7.49 20.75
CA GLN A 264 -12.79 8.01 20.69
C GLN A 264 -13.62 7.32 19.61
N LEU A 265 -13.01 7.01 18.45
CA LEU A 265 -13.69 6.30 17.37
C LEU A 265 -14.09 4.87 17.78
N LEU A 266 -13.21 4.15 18.49
CA LEU A 266 -13.51 2.82 19.02
C LEU A 266 -14.58 2.85 20.11
N ASP A 267 -14.54 3.84 21.01
CA ASP A 267 -15.58 4.03 22.02
C ASP A 267 -16.94 4.32 21.39
N PHE A 268 -16.97 5.12 20.33
CA PHE A 268 -18.18 5.35 19.56
C PHE A 268 -18.68 4.06 18.89
N HIS A 269 -17.80 3.31 18.22
CA HIS A 269 -18.16 2.04 17.58
C HIS A 269 -18.76 1.04 18.57
N ALA A 270 -18.14 0.87 19.74
CA ALA A 270 -18.64 -0.02 20.80
C ALA A 270 -20.05 0.37 21.28
N ARG A 271 -20.35 1.68 21.31
CA ARG A 271 -21.67 2.20 21.71
C ARG A 271 -22.76 2.04 20.65
N LEU A 272 -22.43 1.87 19.36
CA LEU A 272 -23.44 1.77 18.29
C LEU A 272 -24.46 0.65 18.54
N ARG A 273 -24.02 -0.45 19.14
CA ARG A 273 -24.87 -1.62 19.44
C ARG A 273 -25.61 -1.53 20.79
N LEU A 274 -25.44 -0.43 21.53
CA LEU A 274 -26.17 -0.22 22.78
C LEU A 274 -27.58 0.28 22.47
N GLU A 275 -28.51 -0.02 23.37
CA GLU A 275 -29.87 0.52 23.29
C GLU A 275 -29.81 2.06 23.35
N GLY A 276 -30.59 2.71 22.48
CA GLY A 276 -30.75 4.16 22.47
C GLY A 276 -29.88 4.91 21.46
N LEU A 277 -28.83 4.31 20.89
CA LEU A 277 -28.03 4.96 19.83
C LEU A 277 -28.41 4.46 18.43
N MET A 278 -28.07 3.21 18.11
CA MET A 278 -28.44 2.58 16.84
C MET A 278 -28.61 1.08 17.06
N SER A 279 -29.63 0.66 17.81
CA SER A 279 -29.80 -0.73 18.26
C SER A 279 -29.84 -1.77 17.12
N HIS A 280 -30.15 -1.36 15.90
CA HIS A 280 -30.13 -2.19 14.70
C HIS A 280 -28.79 -2.18 13.94
N PHE A 281 -27.73 -1.58 14.50
CA PHE A 281 -26.41 -1.54 13.88
C PHE A 281 -25.87 -2.95 13.65
N ASP A 282 -25.55 -3.25 12.39
CA ASP A 282 -24.94 -4.50 11.97
C ASP A 282 -23.57 -4.18 11.37
N PRO A 283 -22.46 -4.64 11.98
CA PRO A 283 -21.11 -4.33 11.49
C PRO A 283 -20.86 -4.81 10.05
N LEU A 284 -21.61 -5.80 9.57
CA LEU A 284 -21.47 -6.39 8.24
C LEU A 284 -22.33 -5.69 7.18
N ARG A 285 -23.27 -4.82 7.57
CA ARG A 285 -24.25 -4.21 6.65
C ARG A 285 -24.41 -2.70 6.80
N SER A 286 -24.36 -2.17 8.02
CA SER A 286 -24.54 -0.75 8.28
C SER A 286 -23.44 0.08 7.64
N THR A 287 -23.85 0.99 6.78
CA THR A 287 -22.97 1.91 6.06
C THR A 287 -22.65 3.13 6.90
N THR A 288 -21.64 3.89 6.47
CA THR A 288 -21.31 5.16 7.12
C THR A 288 -22.47 6.16 7.02
N ASN A 289 -23.25 6.11 5.93
CA ASN A 289 -24.46 6.94 5.79
C ASN A 289 -25.53 6.59 6.83
N ASP A 290 -25.75 5.29 7.10
CA ASP A 290 -26.70 4.85 8.12
C ASP A 290 -26.27 5.35 9.50
N VAL A 291 -24.99 5.14 9.85
CA VAL A 291 -24.41 5.59 11.11
C VAL A 291 -24.43 7.12 11.23
N ALA A 292 -24.20 7.85 10.14
CA ALA A 292 -24.26 9.31 10.13
C ALA A 292 -25.65 9.81 10.54
N ARG A 293 -26.70 9.19 10.00
CA ARG A 293 -28.10 9.59 10.22
C ARG A 293 -28.65 9.10 11.54
N HIS A 294 -28.34 7.87 11.92
CA HIS A 294 -28.90 7.23 13.11
C HIS A 294 -28.12 7.51 14.39
N ALA A 295 -26.81 7.76 14.32
CA ALA A 295 -25.98 7.93 15.51
C ALA A 295 -25.26 9.29 15.55
N ILE A 296 -24.54 9.67 14.49
CA ILE A 296 -23.70 10.88 14.51
C ILE A 296 -24.54 12.15 14.64
N ILE A 297 -25.58 12.31 13.81
CA ILE A 297 -26.46 13.49 13.86
C ILE A 297 -27.16 13.61 15.22
N PRO A 298 -27.81 12.55 15.76
CA PRO A 298 -28.41 12.62 17.09
C PRO A 298 -27.42 12.97 18.20
N GLU A 299 -26.25 12.32 18.25
CA GLU A 299 -25.22 12.56 19.28
C GLU A 299 -24.61 13.97 19.21
N SER A 300 -24.56 14.56 18.02
CA SER A 300 -23.98 15.89 17.81
C SER A 300 -24.98 17.04 17.97
N ARG A 301 -26.23 16.74 18.37
CA ARG A 301 -27.26 17.75 18.63
C ARG A 301 -27.02 18.41 19.99
N CYS A 302 -26.96 19.73 20.00
CA CYS A 302 -26.79 20.57 21.18
C CYS A 302 -28.05 21.42 21.39
N GLY A 303 -29.08 20.84 22.03
CA GLY A 303 -30.39 21.49 22.17
C GLY A 303 -31.11 21.62 20.83
N ASN A 304 -31.45 22.85 20.42
CA ASN A 304 -32.12 23.08 19.14
C ASN A 304 -31.15 23.30 17.96
N VAL A 305 -29.84 23.35 18.20
CA VAL A 305 -28.81 23.46 17.17
C VAL A 305 -27.94 22.21 17.17
N GLY A 306 -27.04 22.09 16.20
CA GLY A 306 -26.11 20.98 16.12
C GLY A 306 -24.73 21.40 15.64
N LYS A 307 -23.74 20.59 16.02
CA LYS A 307 -22.31 20.84 15.79
C LYS A 307 -21.70 19.66 15.02
N ALA A 308 -20.44 19.78 14.62
CA ALA A 308 -19.71 18.59 14.20
C ALA A 308 -19.48 17.66 15.41
N LEU A 309 -19.56 16.34 15.23
CA LEU A 309 -19.38 15.40 16.35
C LEU A 309 -17.96 15.50 16.95
N ALA A 310 -16.96 15.78 16.11
CA ALA A 310 -15.59 16.06 16.55
C ALA A 310 -15.49 17.27 17.50
N GLU A 311 -16.39 18.26 17.40
CA GLU A 311 -16.43 19.40 18.32
C GLU A 311 -17.07 19.03 19.66
N VAL A 312 -18.05 18.12 19.64
CA VAL A 312 -18.72 17.63 20.85
C VAL A 312 -17.80 16.77 21.71
N TRP A 313 -16.94 15.96 21.09
CA TRP A 313 -16.01 15.08 21.80
C TRP A 313 -14.81 15.78 22.47
N ALA A 314 -14.72 17.11 22.38
CA ALA A 314 -13.58 17.92 22.76
C ALA A 314 -12.28 17.56 22.01
N GLN A 315 -11.58 18.59 21.53
CA GLN A 315 -10.42 18.42 20.65
C GLN A 315 -9.29 17.65 21.37
N GLY A 316 -8.81 16.57 20.73
CA GLY A 316 -7.68 15.79 21.21
C GLY A 316 -6.37 16.59 21.26
N SER A 317 -5.30 15.97 21.78
CA SER A 317 -3.97 16.60 21.85
C SER A 317 -3.48 17.06 20.46
N ARG A 318 -2.54 18.01 20.40
CA ARG A 318 -1.93 18.48 19.14
C ARG A 318 -0.90 17.49 18.58
N SER A 319 -1.29 16.24 18.34
CA SER A 319 -0.47 15.30 17.56
C SER A 319 -0.62 15.56 16.06
N SER A 320 0.21 14.87 15.26
CA SER A 320 0.05 14.81 13.80
C SER A 320 -1.36 14.40 13.42
N LEU A 321 -1.90 15.02 12.37
CA LEU A 321 -3.24 14.78 11.87
C LEU A 321 -3.20 13.95 10.59
N ARG A 322 -3.98 12.87 10.55
CA ARG A 322 -4.17 12.06 9.34
C ARG A 322 -5.56 12.28 8.77
N MET A 323 -5.68 12.63 7.50
CA MET A 323 -7.00 12.76 6.86
C MET A 323 -7.44 11.42 6.27
N VAL A 324 -8.67 10.98 6.57
CA VAL A 324 -9.21 9.72 6.07
C VAL A 324 -10.13 9.96 4.88
N THR A 325 -9.77 9.39 3.73
CA THR A 325 -10.62 9.31 2.55
C THR A 325 -11.40 8.00 2.57
N HIS A 326 -12.73 8.11 2.53
CA HIS A 326 -13.64 6.96 2.56
C HIS A 326 -14.90 7.24 1.73
N HIS A 327 -15.70 6.21 1.48
CA HIS A 327 -16.98 6.32 0.76
C HIS A 327 -18.14 6.08 1.73
N TRP A 328 -19.19 6.89 1.65
CA TRP A 328 -20.30 6.86 2.63
C TRP A 328 -21.17 5.61 2.55
N ALA A 329 -21.28 5.01 1.36
CA ALA A 329 -21.97 3.72 1.20
C ALA A 329 -21.13 2.51 1.66
N ASN A 330 -19.87 2.73 2.07
CA ASN A 330 -19.07 1.65 2.63
C ASN A 330 -19.54 1.36 4.06
N ARG A 331 -19.35 0.11 4.49
CA ARG A 331 -19.65 -0.31 5.86
C ARG A 331 -18.86 0.54 6.85
N PHE A 332 -19.51 1.02 7.90
CA PHE A 332 -18.86 1.86 8.88
C PHE A 332 -17.72 1.11 9.62
N SER A 333 -17.90 -0.19 9.86
CA SER A 333 -16.86 -1.03 10.48
C SER A 333 -15.59 -1.12 9.64
N ASP A 334 -15.68 -1.08 8.31
CA ASP A 334 -14.52 -1.10 7.42
C ASP A 334 -13.69 0.18 7.58
N LEU A 335 -14.38 1.34 7.69
CA LEU A 335 -13.74 2.63 7.98
C LEU A 335 -13.01 2.59 9.33
N VAL A 336 -13.67 2.12 10.40
CA VAL A 336 -13.06 2.02 11.72
C VAL A 336 -11.86 1.05 11.69
N SER A 337 -12.01 -0.08 11.01
CA SER A 337 -10.94 -1.08 10.88
C SER A 337 -9.72 -0.52 10.16
N ALA A 338 -9.92 0.24 9.08
CA ALA A 338 -8.84 0.87 8.33
C ALA A 338 -8.09 1.92 9.17
N VAL A 339 -8.81 2.73 9.96
CA VAL A 339 -8.21 3.73 10.86
C VAL A 339 -7.37 3.05 11.95
N VAL A 340 -7.90 1.99 12.57
CA VAL A 340 -7.18 1.21 13.59
C VAL A 340 -5.95 0.51 13.00
N ALA A 341 -6.07 -0.07 11.80
CA ALA A 341 -4.95 -0.70 11.11
C ALA A 341 -3.84 0.32 10.80
N ASP A 342 -4.19 1.49 10.28
CA ASP A 342 -3.23 2.58 10.03
C ASP A 342 -2.56 3.07 11.33
N SER A 343 -3.31 3.21 12.43
CA SER A 343 -2.75 3.56 13.76
C SER A 343 -1.75 2.52 14.26
N LEU A 344 -1.97 1.23 13.95
CA LEU A 344 -1.08 0.13 14.30
C LEU A 344 0.06 -0.10 13.29
N GLY A 345 0.17 0.73 12.24
CA GLY A 345 1.17 0.56 11.18
C GLY A 345 0.93 -0.67 10.29
N LEU A 346 -0.30 -1.18 10.25
CA LEU A 346 -0.70 -2.31 9.43
C LEU A 346 -1.19 -1.83 8.07
N LYS A 347 -0.86 -2.58 7.02
CA LYS A 347 -1.39 -2.34 5.68
C LYS A 347 -2.80 -2.91 5.51
N ARG A 348 -3.13 -4.00 6.21
CA ARG A 348 -4.40 -4.73 6.08
C ARG A 348 -5.31 -4.59 7.30
N TRP A 349 -6.62 -4.61 7.08
CA TRP A 349 -7.62 -4.40 8.14
C TRP A 349 -8.60 -5.57 8.35
N ASP A 350 -8.52 -6.66 7.58
CA ASP A 350 -9.31 -7.90 7.75
C ASP A 350 -9.40 -8.41 9.21
N SER A 351 -8.26 -8.63 9.86
CA SER A 351 -8.21 -9.12 11.24
C SER A 351 -8.78 -8.13 12.27
N ILE A 352 -8.79 -6.83 11.95
CA ILE A 352 -9.41 -5.81 12.79
C ILE A 352 -10.93 -5.85 12.61
N ALA A 353 -11.41 -6.04 11.38
CA ALA A 353 -12.84 -6.16 11.11
C ALA A 353 -13.47 -7.38 11.82
N GLU A 354 -12.77 -8.51 11.85
CA GLU A 354 -13.18 -9.69 12.63
C GLU A 354 -13.33 -9.36 14.13
N LYS A 355 -12.33 -8.68 14.70
CA LYS A 355 -12.37 -8.23 16.10
C LYS A 355 -13.51 -7.26 16.40
N LEU A 356 -13.79 -6.33 15.49
CA LEU A 356 -14.93 -5.41 15.62
C LEU A 356 -16.26 -6.15 15.49
N ALA A 357 -16.37 -7.16 14.62
CA ALA A 357 -17.55 -8.00 14.53
C ALA A 357 -17.82 -8.72 15.86
N ASP A 358 -16.76 -9.26 16.48
CA ASP A 358 -16.78 -10.00 17.75
C ASP A 358 -16.84 -9.13 19.02
N ARG A 359 -17.03 -7.81 18.88
CA ARG A 359 -17.10 -6.85 20.02
C ARG A 359 -15.82 -6.82 20.87
N GLN A 360 -14.66 -6.93 20.23
CA GLN A 360 -13.35 -6.87 20.89
C GLN A 360 -12.73 -5.45 20.84
N GLU A 361 -13.53 -4.39 20.89
CA GLU A 361 -13.04 -3.01 20.89
C GLU A 361 -12.08 -2.74 22.06
N ALA A 362 -12.35 -3.30 23.24
CA ALA A 362 -11.48 -3.18 24.41
C ALA A 362 -10.06 -3.74 24.15
N THR A 363 -9.97 -4.93 23.55
CA THR A 363 -8.68 -5.54 23.17
C THR A 363 -7.93 -4.72 22.13
N LEU A 364 -8.65 -4.12 21.17
CA LEU A 364 -8.04 -3.22 20.18
C LEU A 364 -7.53 -1.94 20.84
N LYS A 365 -8.26 -1.37 21.81
CA LYS A 365 -7.82 -0.20 22.58
C LYS A 365 -6.57 -0.49 23.41
N GLU A 366 -6.52 -1.64 24.08
CA GLU A 366 -5.33 -2.08 24.84
C GLU A 366 -4.11 -2.18 23.93
N ARG A 367 -4.24 -2.85 22.77
CA ARG A 367 -3.16 -2.94 21.78
C ARG A 367 -2.71 -1.57 21.26
N LEU A 368 -3.64 -0.64 21.00
CA LEU A 368 -3.32 0.72 20.60
C LEU A 368 -2.61 1.51 21.71
N LEU A 369 -2.98 1.26 22.98
CA LEU A 369 -2.33 1.87 24.14
C LEU A 369 -0.89 1.37 24.28
N ASP A 370 -0.68 0.06 24.16
CA ASP A 370 0.65 -0.57 24.21
C ASP A 370 1.59 -0.06 23.11
N CYS A 371 1.04 0.27 21.93
CA CYS A 371 1.78 0.89 20.84
C CYS A 371 1.89 2.43 20.92
N GLY A 372 1.35 3.06 21.97
CA GLY A 372 1.32 4.53 22.10
C GLY A 372 0.49 5.26 21.04
N ALA A 373 -0.38 4.54 20.32
CA ALA A 373 -1.13 5.03 19.17
C ALA A 373 -2.60 5.38 19.49
N LEU A 374 -3.09 5.09 20.70
CA LEU A 374 -4.49 5.32 21.11
C LEU A 374 -4.97 6.77 20.90
N HIS A 375 -4.04 7.73 21.00
CA HIS A 375 -4.31 9.16 20.85
C HIS A 375 -3.97 9.72 19.46
N GLN A 376 -3.69 8.86 18.46
CA GLN A 376 -3.47 9.29 17.09
C GLN A 376 -4.74 10.00 16.57
N ASN A 377 -4.56 11.20 16.03
CA ASN A 377 -5.64 12.04 15.53
C ASN A 377 -5.93 11.78 14.06
N TYR A 378 -7.23 11.77 13.75
CA TYR A 378 -7.78 11.61 12.42
C TYR A 378 -8.78 12.72 12.11
N TRP A 379 -8.78 13.15 10.85
CA TRP A 379 -9.86 13.94 10.26
C TRP A 379 -10.72 13.01 9.41
N ILE A 380 -11.99 12.83 9.80
CA ILE A 380 -12.94 11.92 9.13
C ILE A 380 -14.18 12.73 8.78
N CYS A 381 -14.53 12.83 7.50
CA CYS A 381 -15.56 13.79 7.07
C CYS A 381 -16.92 13.57 7.75
N ALA A 382 -17.32 12.32 8.02
CA ALA A 382 -18.56 12.01 8.73
C ALA A 382 -18.61 12.60 10.15
N LEU A 383 -17.46 12.77 10.81
CA LEU A 383 -17.32 13.23 12.19
C LEU A 383 -16.92 14.71 12.29
N CYS A 384 -16.08 15.17 11.36
CA CYS A 384 -15.46 16.50 11.36
C CYS A 384 -16.30 17.55 10.61
N ILE A 385 -17.16 17.17 9.67
CA ILE A 385 -18.11 18.11 9.05
C ILE A 385 -19.35 18.25 9.95
N ASN A 386 -19.86 19.47 10.07
CA ASN A 386 -21.11 19.73 10.77
C ASN A 386 -22.30 19.20 9.95
N GLN A 387 -22.68 17.94 10.20
CA GLN A 387 -23.79 17.29 9.51
C GLN A 387 -25.12 18.03 9.69
N HIS A 388 -25.27 18.79 10.77
CA HIS A 388 -26.45 19.62 11.02
C HIS A 388 -26.50 20.87 10.15
N ALA A 389 -25.37 21.41 9.73
CA ALA A 389 -25.28 22.55 8.82
C ALA A 389 -25.35 22.15 7.34
N SER A 390 -25.44 20.84 7.04
CA SER A 390 -25.44 20.33 5.67
C SER A 390 -26.61 19.39 5.42
N ILE A 391 -26.51 18.12 5.82
CA ILE A 391 -27.38 17.07 5.29
C ILE A 391 -28.56 16.71 6.20
N CYS A 392 -28.54 17.09 7.49
CA CYS A 392 -29.46 16.50 8.48
C CYS A 392 -30.96 16.75 8.19
N GLY A 393 -31.31 17.83 7.48
CA GLY A 393 -32.71 18.26 7.30
C GLY A 393 -33.53 17.41 6.32
N SER A 394 -32.87 16.64 5.45
CA SER A 394 -33.56 15.75 4.51
C SER A 394 -32.73 14.52 4.21
N ALA A 395 -33.37 13.35 4.25
CA ALA A 395 -32.79 12.06 3.86
C ALA A 395 -33.00 11.72 2.37
N LEU A 396 -33.72 12.54 1.60
CA LEU A 396 -34.00 12.34 0.17
C LEU A 396 -34.54 10.93 -0.16
N GLY A 397 -35.29 10.31 0.75
CA GLY A 397 -35.84 8.96 0.56
C GLY A 397 -34.83 7.81 0.64
N VAL A 398 -33.57 8.09 0.98
CA VAL A 398 -32.55 7.04 1.18
C VAL A 398 -32.98 6.12 2.32
N ARG A 399 -32.79 4.81 2.13
CA ARG A 399 -33.18 3.77 3.08
C ARG A 399 -31.98 3.23 3.84
N ASP A 400 -32.17 2.98 5.12
CA ASP A 400 -31.22 2.29 5.98
C ASP A 400 -30.97 0.86 5.45
N THR A 401 -29.70 0.49 5.31
CA THR A 401 -29.33 -0.77 4.64
C THR A 401 -29.70 -2.03 5.43
N VAL A 402 -29.96 -1.90 6.73
CA VAL A 402 -30.30 -3.02 7.61
C VAL A 402 -31.82 -3.21 7.68
N THR A 403 -32.52 -2.14 8.02
CA THR A 403 -33.96 -2.12 8.31
C THR A 403 -34.83 -1.87 7.08
N GLY A 404 -34.27 -1.31 5.99
CA GLY A 404 -35.01 -0.91 4.79
C GLY A 404 -35.94 0.29 4.98
N LYS A 405 -35.95 0.91 6.17
CA LYS A 405 -36.75 2.11 6.47
C LYS A 405 -36.07 3.35 5.91
N VAL A 406 -36.85 4.38 5.61
CA VAL A 406 -36.27 5.67 5.19
C VAL A 406 -35.49 6.27 6.36
N LEU A 407 -34.29 6.77 6.07
CA LEU A 407 -33.42 7.39 7.07
C LEU A 407 -34.09 8.63 7.68
N PRO A 408 -33.87 8.91 8.98
CA PRO A 408 -34.54 10.02 9.65
C PRO A 408 -34.06 11.38 9.15
N SER A 409 -34.97 12.34 9.13
CA SER A 409 -34.67 13.77 9.01
C SER A 409 -34.60 14.40 10.40
N CYS A 410 -33.72 15.38 10.57
CA CYS A 410 -33.54 16.12 11.81
C CYS A 410 -34.26 17.48 11.74
N ASP A 411 -34.93 17.85 12.82
CA ASP A 411 -35.73 19.07 13.01
C ASP A 411 -34.95 20.19 13.73
N CYS A 412 -33.62 20.13 13.79
CA CYS A 412 -32.83 21.19 14.42
C CYS A 412 -32.94 22.51 13.65
N ALA A 413 -32.82 23.62 14.37
CA ALA A 413 -32.80 24.98 13.85
C ALA A 413 -31.45 25.40 13.23
N THR A 414 -30.48 24.50 13.10
CA THR A 414 -29.18 24.81 12.46
C THR A 414 -29.41 25.19 10.99
N PRO A 415 -28.97 26.37 10.53
CA PRO A 415 -29.07 26.75 9.12
C PRO A 415 -28.36 25.75 8.21
N LYS A 416 -28.93 25.50 7.03
CA LYS A 416 -28.34 24.60 6.02
C LYS A 416 -27.62 25.44 4.98
N HIS A 417 -26.33 25.16 4.80
CA HIS A 417 -25.49 25.89 3.85
C HIS A 417 -25.04 24.96 2.73
N PHE A 418 -25.36 25.32 1.49
CA PHE A 418 -24.95 24.60 0.29
C PHE A 418 -24.10 25.52 -0.61
N ASN A 419 -23.82 25.10 -1.85
CA ASN A 419 -22.91 25.81 -2.75
C ASN A 419 -23.36 27.24 -3.13
N ASP A 420 -24.62 27.58 -2.90
CA ASP A 420 -25.18 28.95 -3.02
C ASP A 420 -24.66 29.90 -1.92
N GLN A 421 -24.18 29.35 -0.80
CA GLN A 421 -23.57 30.07 0.30
C GLN A 421 -22.12 29.59 0.51
N PRO A 422 -21.22 29.89 -0.44
CA PRO A 422 -19.94 29.20 -0.56
C PRO A 422 -19.05 29.38 0.68
N ILE A 423 -19.12 30.52 1.37
CA ILE A 423 -18.34 30.77 2.59
C ILE A 423 -18.79 29.87 3.74
N GLN A 424 -20.10 29.66 3.90
CA GLN A 424 -20.63 28.87 5.02
C GLN A 424 -20.72 27.37 4.75
N CYS A 425 -20.80 26.98 3.47
CA CYS A 425 -20.81 25.56 3.06
C CYS A 425 -19.50 24.86 3.45
N GLU A 426 -19.53 23.84 4.29
CA GLU A 426 -18.31 23.09 4.63
C GLU A 426 -17.92 22.11 3.52
N LEU A 427 -18.89 21.68 2.71
CA LEU A 427 -18.72 20.63 1.70
C LEU A 427 -17.90 21.05 0.48
N ASN A 428 -17.77 22.36 0.21
CA ASN A 428 -16.96 22.87 -0.90
C ASN A 428 -15.50 23.21 -0.49
N LYS A 429 -15.10 22.92 0.76
CA LYS A 429 -13.79 23.32 1.31
C LYS A 429 -12.75 22.20 1.36
N PHE A 430 -13.07 20.99 0.91
CA PHE A 430 -12.14 19.84 1.01
C PHE A 430 -10.77 20.12 0.39
N ASP A 431 -10.72 20.67 -0.84
CA ASP A 431 -9.46 21.01 -1.52
C ASP A 431 -8.63 22.02 -0.71
N SER A 432 -9.27 23.12 -0.29
CA SER A 432 -8.63 24.17 0.51
C SER A 432 -8.19 23.67 1.88
N MET A 433 -8.98 22.78 2.50
CA MET A 433 -8.68 22.18 3.79
C MET A 433 -7.53 21.20 3.69
N MET A 434 -7.49 20.33 2.68
CA MET A 434 -6.34 19.44 2.46
C MET A 434 -5.05 20.24 2.26
N LEU A 435 -5.11 21.31 1.46
CA LEU A 435 -3.97 22.21 1.27
C LEU A 435 -3.58 22.92 2.58
N HIS A 436 -4.56 23.37 3.36
CA HIS A 436 -4.33 23.98 4.67
C HIS A 436 -3.63 23.00 5.63
N LEU A 437 -4.11 21.76 5.73
CA LEU A 437 -3.54 20.71 6.57
C LEU A 437 -2.11 20.35 6.13
N HIS A 438 -1.89 20.17 4.83
CA HIS A 438 -0.56 19.89 4.29
C HIS A 438 0.44 21.02 4.59
N ARG A 439 0.00 22.29 4.50
CA ARG A 439 0.84 23.46 4.80
C ARG A 439 1.09 23.68 6.29
N HIS A 440 0.13 23.38 7.16
CA HIS A 440 0.27 23.65 8.60
C HIS A 440 0.91 22.50 9.36
N ASP A 441 0.76 21.25 8.90
CA ASP A 441 1.34 20.06 9.52
C ASP A 441 2.55 19.57 8.70
N MET A 442 3.48 20.50 8.41
CA MET A 442 4.62 20.36 7.48
C MET A 442 5.57 19.17 7.75
N GLN A 443 5.43 18.46 8.85
CA GLN A 443 6.27 17.31 9.22
C GLN A 443 5.51 15.97 9.24
N GLY A 444 4.22 15.93 8.92
CA GLY A 444 3.49 14.66 9.07
C GLY A 444 2.06 14.60 8.53
N PHE A 445 1.59 15.56 7.76
CA PHE A 445 0.29 15.41 7.10
C PHE A 445 0.31 14.20 6.17
N LEU A 446 -0.60 13.27 6.42
CA LEU A 446 -0.73 12.03 5.67
C LEU A 446 -2.21 11.77 5.38
N GLN A 447 -2.48 11.29 4.17
CA GLN A 447 -3.81 10.84 3.79
C GLN A 447 -3.94 9.32 3.94
N VAL A 448 -4.92 8.86 4.69
CA VAL A 448 -5.26 7.44 4.81
C VAL A 448 -6.41 7.14 3.85
N VAL A 449 -6.16 6.25 2.91
CA VAL A 449 -7.14 5.81 1.90
C VAL A 449 -7.73 4.49 2.40
N ALA A 450 -8.92 4.58 3.02
CA ALA A 450 -9.63 3.45 3.62
C ALA A 450 -10.45 2.70 2.56
N VAL A 451 -9.80 1.77 1.85
CA VAL A 451 -10.40 1.06 0.70
C VAL A 451 -11.37 -0.02 1.19
N ASP A 452 -12.61 0.02 0.68
CA ASP A 452 -13.60 -1.02 0.92
C ASP A 452 -13.35 -2.29 0.13
N GLN A 453 -14.00 -3.39 0.55
CA GLN A 453 -13.93 -4.66 -0.15
C GLN A 453 -14.39 -4.58 -1.62
N GLY A 454 -15.28 -3.63 -1.94
CA GLY A 454 -15.77 -3.40 -3.28
C GLY A 454 -14.92 -2.44 -4.10
N PHE A 455 -13.83 -1.88 -3.55
CA PHE A 455 -13.00 -0.87 -4.21
C PHE A 455 -13.81 0.33 -4.73
N ASN A 456 -14.98 0.59 -4.14
CA ASN A 456 -15.86 1.69 -4.55
C ASN A 456 -15.28 3.04 -4.17
N LEU A 457 -14.32 3.10 -3.24
CA LEU A 457 -13.59 4.32 -2.96
C LEU A 457 -12.93 4.92 -4.19
N PHE A 458 -12.39 4.08 -5.08
CA PHE A 458 -11.67 4.56 -6.27
C PHE A 458 -12.60 5.10 -7.35
N SER A 459 -13.92 4.87 -7.27
CA SER A 459 -14.88 5.60 -8.11
C SER A 459 -15.11 7.05 -7.64
N ARG A 460 -14.24 7.57 -6.77
CA ARG A 460 -14.15 8.98 -6.40
C ARG A 460 -12.76 9.51 -6.75
N ALA A 461 -12.72 10.74 -7.25
CA ALA A 461 -11.47 11.43 -7.53
C ALA A 461 -10.64 11.58 -6.24
N CYS A 462 -9.34 11.28 -6.31
CA CYS A 462 -8.40 11.40 -5.20
C CYS A 462 -7.24 12.34 -5.59
N CYS A 463 -6.70 13.06 -4.60
CA CYS A 463 -5.58 13.99 -4.77
C CYS A 463 -4.21 13.28 -4.74
N ARG A 464 -3.15 13.98 -5.18
CA ARG A 464 -1.76 13.49 -5.18
C ARG A 464 -1.00 13.90 -3.89
N LEU A 465 -1.37 13.32 -2.76
CA LEU A 465 -0.71 13.54 -1.46
C LEU A 465 0.02 12.28 -1.01
N ASP A 466 0.87 12.39 0.01
CA ASP A 466 1.44 11.22 0.67
C ASP A 466 0.31 10.38 1.26
N GLN A 467 0.20 9.14 0.78
CA GLN A 467 -0.96 8.29 1.01
C GLN A 467 -0.57 6.95 1.62
N HIS A 468 -1.30 6.57 2.66
CA HIS A 468 -1.34 5.20 3.18
C HIS A 468 -2.61 4.53 2.68
N VAL A 469 -2.45 3.58 1.76
CA VAL A 469 -3.57 2.75 1.30
C VAL A 469 -3.72 1.55 2.21
N ILE A 470 -4.85 1.49 2.92
CA ILE A 470 -5.19 0.37 3.81
C ILE A 470 -6.28 -0.45 3.13
N LEU A 471 -5.97 -1.71 2.83
CA LEU A 471 -6.88 -2.64 2.14
C LEU A 471 -7.44 -3.67 3.11
N HIS A 472 -8.54 -4.31 2.73
CA HIS A 472 -9.05 -5.45 3.49
C HIS A 472 -8.01 -6.57 3.56
N SER A 473 -7.66 -7.12 2.39
CA SER A 473 -6.69 -8.21 2.24
C SER A 473 -6.19 -8.24 0.79
N PRO A 474 -5.07 -8.94 0.51
CA PRO A 474 -4.55 -9.09 -0.85
C PRO A 474 -5.58 -9.70 -1.81
N GLU A 475 -6.31 -10.72 -1.40
CA GLU A 475 -7.28 -11.46 -2.24
C GLU A 475 -8.38 -10.54 -2.76
N VAL A 476 -8.80 -9.56 -1.96
CA VAL A 476 -9.78 -8.55 -2.36
C VAL A 476 -9.20 -7.61 -3.42
N LEU A 477 -7.93 -7.22 -3.30
CA LEU A 477 -7.24 -6.46 -4.33
C LEU A 477 -7.16 -7.26 -5.64
N GLU A 478 -6.81 -8.54 -5.55
CA GLU A 478 -6.72 -9.42 -6.72
C GLU A 478 -8.06 -9.49 -7.45
N LYS A 479 -9.15 -9.74 -6.72
CA LYS A 479 -10.51 -9.81 -7.24
C LYS A 479 -10.99 -8.53 -7.91
N ASN A 480 -10.48 -7.37 -7.48
CA ASN A 480 -10.87 -6.06 -8.00
C ASN A 480 -9.84 -5.45 -8.98
N SER A 481 -8.75 -6.16 -9.29
CA SER A 481 -7.67 -5.65 -10.16
C SER A 481 -8.16 -5.21 -11.55
N GLY A 482 -9.10 -5.95 -12.16
CA GLY A 482 -9.72 -5.56 -13.44
C GLY A 482 -10.60 -4.30 -13.35
N ARG A 483 -11.21 -4.02 -12.20
CA ARG A 483 -11.95 -2.75 -11.97
C ARG A 483 -11.00 -1.57 -11.81
N LEU A 484 -9.85 -1.79 -11.17
CA LEU A 484 -8.84 -0.75 -11.01
C LEU A 484 -8.20 -0.37 -12.35
N SER A 485 -7.94 -1.35 -13.23
CA SER A 485 -7.35 -1.08 -14.55
C SER A 485 -8.33 -0.44 -15.53
N SER A 486 -9.63 -0.53 -15.28
CA SER A 486 -10.68 0.13 -16.06
C SER A 486 -11.20 1.42 -15.42
N LEU A 487 -10.57 1.88 -14.33
CA LEU A 487 -11.01 3.07 -13.62
C LEU A 487 -10.83 4.32 -14.49
N ARG A 488 -11.89 5.13 -14.56
CA ARG A 488 -11.93 6.40 -15.28
C ARG A 488 -12.60 7.48 -14.43
N VAL A 489 -12.08 8.70 -14.47
CA VAL A 489 -12.58 9.84 -13.67
C VAL A 489 -13.99 10.26 -14.11
N GLU A 490 -14.31 10.11 -15.39
CA GLU A 490 -15.64 10.32 -15.96
C GLU A 490 -16.66 9.25 -15.55
N ASP A 491 -16.23 8.11 -15.02
CA ASP A 491 -17.12 7.08 -14.46
C ASP A 491 -17.27 7.25 -12.94
N CYS A 492 -16.59 8.26 -12.35
CA CYS A 492 -16.71 8.52 -10.92
C CYS A 492 -18.12 8.97 -10.53
N CYS A 493 -18.50 8.58 -9.31
CA CYS A 493 -19.80 8.87 -8.70
C CYS A 493 -19.66 10.05 -7.74
N SER A 494 -20.46 11.10 -7.97
CA SER A 494 -20.68 12.20 -7.02
C SER A 494 -22.09 12.11 -6.44
N SER A 495 -22.30 12.73 -5.27
CA SER A 495 -23.64 12.79 -4.66
C SER A 495 -24.60 13.66 -5.49
N ARG A 496 -24.06 14.64 -6.21
CA ARG A 496 -24.81 15.54 -7.09
C ARG A 496 -24.13 15.59 -8.47
N PRO A 497 -24.84 15.46 -9.61
CA PRO A 497 -24.25 15.49 -10.94
C PRO A 497 -23.38 16.73 -11.22
N GLU A 498 -23.78 17.89 -10.71
CA GLU A 498 -23.06 19.15 -10.85
C GLU A 498 -21.66 19.13 -10.20
N ASP A 499 -21.46 18.35 -9.14
CA ASP A 499 -20.14 18.20 -8.51
C ASP A 499 -19.19 17.43 -9.42
N LYS A 500 -19.69 16.44 -10.18
CA LYS A 500 -18.91 15.68 -11.16
C LYS A 500 -18.54 16.57 -12.34
N GLU A 501 -19.48 17.35 -12.86
CA GLU A 501 -19.23 18.33 -13.92
C GLU A 501 -18.17 19.37 -13.48
N ALA A 502 -18.24 19.85 -12.24
CA ALA A 502 -17.24 20.76 -11.68
C ALA A 502 -15.85 20.12 -11.53
N ILE A 503 -15.76 18.82 -11.21
CA ILE A 503 -14.49 18.10 -11.15
C ILE A 503 -13.92 17.91 -12.56
N LEU A 504 -14.74 17.48 -13.52
CA LEU A 504 -14.31 17.26 -14.90
C LEU A 504 -13.88 18.58 -15.57
N SER A 505 -14.58 19.69 -15.30
CA SER A 505 -14.22 21.00 -15.82
C SER A 505 -12.90 21.53 -15.25
N LYS A 506 -12.55 21.17 -14.00
CA LYS A 506 -11.24 21.47 -13.41
C LYS A 506 -10.10 20.69 -14.06
N ILE A 507 -10.37 19.48 -14.58
CA ILE A 507 -9.36 18.65 -15.25
C ILE A 507 -9.08 19.20 -16.66
N GLY A 508 -10.12 19.58 -17.40
CA GLY A 508 -9.99 20.21 -18.71
C GLY A 508 -10.81 19.53 -19.79
N GLY A 509 -10.27 19.52 -21.01
CA GLY A 509 -10.88 18.91 -22.19
C GLY A 509 -10.78 17.38 -22.21
N LYS A 510 -11.23 16.76 -23.31
CA LYS A 510 -11.21 15.29 -23.46
C LYS A 510 -9.80 14.71 -23.41
N ASP A 511 -8.83 15.42 -23.97
CA ASP A 511 -7.43 14.99 -23.99
C ASP A 511 -6.82 15.05 -22.58
N ASP A 512 -7.09 16.13 -21.84
CA ASP A 512 -6.66 16.28 -20.43
C ASP A 512 -7.27 15.17 -19.54
N ILE A 513 -8.54 14.82 -19.77
CA ILE A 513 -9.21 13.72 -19.06
C ILE A 513 -8.55 12.38 -19.37
N PHE A 514 -8.15 12.13 -20.62
CA PHE A 514 -7.44 10.92 -21.00
C PHE A 514 -6.08 10.82 -20.30
N GLU A 515 -5.29 11.90 -20.33
CA GLU A 515 -4.00 11.97 -19.65
C GLU A 515 -4.15 11.82 -18.13
N PHE A 516 -5.19 12.43 -17.54
CA PHE A 516 -5.52 12.29 -16.13
C PHE A 516 -5.81 10.83 -15.77
N ASN A 517 -6.59 10.12 -16.57
CA ASN A 517 -6.90 8.70 -16.35
C ASN A 517 -5.65 7.82 -16.44
N GLN A 518 -4.78 8.07 -17.42
CA GLN A 518 -3.50 7.36 -17.52
C GLN A 518 -2.63 7.63 -16.28
N GLY A 519 -2.56 8.89 -15.84
CA GLY A 519 -1.85 9.28 -14.62
C GLY A 519 -2.43 8.64 -13.36
N LEU A 520 -3.76 8.56 -13.24
CA LEU A 520 -4.46 7.89 -12.15
C LEU A 520 -4.16 6.39 -12.12
N GLN A 521 -4.22 5.72 -13.27
CA GLN A 521 -3.87 4.30 -13.37
C GLN A 521 -2.39 4.06 -13.01
N GLN A 522 -1.48 4.93 -13.48
CA GLN A 522 -0.08 4.85 -13.11
C GLN A 522 0.15 5.11 -11.61
N LEU A 523 -0.59 6.04 -11.00
CA LEU A 523 -0.54 6.31 -9.57
C LEU A 523 -1.04 5.12 -8.74
N LEU A 524 -2.06 4.41 -9.20
CA LEU A 524 -2.63 3.27 -8.48
C LEU A 524 -1.83 1.99 -8.69
N LEU A 525 -1.63 1.62 -9.96
CA LEU A 525 -1.14 0.31 -10.40
C LEU A 525 0.29 0.36 -10.97
N GLY A 526 0.88 1.53 -11.13
CA GLY A 526 2.23 1.62 -11.64
C GLY A 526 3.24 0.97 -10.70
N SER A 527 4.43 0.72 -11.21
CA SER A 527 5.57 0.14 -10.46
C SER A 527 5.99 0.86 -9.16
N GLN A 528 5.61 2.12 -9.00
CA GLN A 528 5.79 2.92 -7.77
C GLN A 528 4.43 3.46 -7.27
N GLY A 529 3.34 2.92 -7.80
CA GLY A 529 2.00 3.29 -7.44
C GLY A 529 1.65 2.80 -6.04
N LEU A 530 0.51 3.28 -5.55
CA LEU A 530 0.04 3.02 -4.19
C LEU A 530 -0.12 1.52 -3.89
N LEU A 531 -0.42 0.72 -4.92
CA LEU A 531 -0.65 -0.72 -4.79
C LEU A 531 0.58 -1.56 -5.13
N ALA A 532 1.71 -0.96 -5.53
CA ALA A 532 2.92 -1.69 -5.89
C ALA A 532 3.46 -2.54 -4.72
N GLY A 533 3.32 -2.03 -3.49
CA GLY A 533 3.73 -2.73 -2.27
C GLY A 533 2.76 -3.84 -1.81
N TRP A 534 1.70 -4.10 -2.56
CA TRP A 534 0.67 -5.12 -2.29
C TRP A 534 0.70 -6.29 -3.26
N LEU A 535 1.45 -6.20 -4.35
CA LEU A 535 1.58 -7.29 -5.31
C LEU A 535 2.50 -8.37 -4.74
N ASP A 536 2.02 -9.61 -4.74
CA ASP A 536 2.82 -10.80 -4.44
C ASP A 536 4.07 -10.83 -5.35
N GLY A 537 5.21 -11.30 -4.83
CA GLY A 537 6.44 -11.42 -5.59
C GLY A 537 6.31 -12.30 -6.84
N GLN A 538 5.35 -13.22 -6.89
CA GLN A 538 5.00 -13.95 -8.11
C GLN A 538 4.33 -13.03 -9.14
N ARG A 539 3.30 -12.26 -8.75
CA ARG A 539 2.65 -11.26 -9.61
C ARG A 539 3.59 -10.17 -10.07
N LEU A 540 4.50 -9.77 -9.19
CA LEU A 540 5.57 -8.82 -9.52
C LEU A 540 6.42 -9.35 -10.69
N LEU A 541 6.79 -10.62 -10.67
CA LEU A 541 7.56 -11.22 -11.76
C LEU A 541 6.73 -11.46 -13.03
N GLN A 542 5.43 -11.72 -12.91
CA GLN A 542 4.53 -11.71 -14.06
C GLN A 542 4.47 -10.31 -14.71
N GLU A 543 4.34 -9.26 -13.90
CA GLU A 543 4.34 -7.88 -14.41
C GLU A 543 5.67 -7.55 -15.11
N VAL A 544 6.79 -7.95 -14.53
CA VAL A 544 8.13 -7.84 -15.14
C VAL A 544 8.20 -8.56 -16.48
N GLY A 545 7.66 -9.78 -16.57
CA GLY A 545 7.59 -10.55 -17.81
C GLY A 545 6.79 -9.82 -18.89
N ALA A 546 5.61 -9.31 -18.52
CA ALA A 546 4.76 -8.54 -19.42
C ALA A 546 5.42 -7.22 -19.88
N ILE A 547 6.16 -6.53 -19.00
CA ILE A 547 6.92 -5.33 -19.37
C ILE A 547 8.03 -5.69 -20.37
N ALA A 548 8.77 -6.78 -20.13
CA ALA A 548 9.83 -7.24 -21.02
C ALA A 548 9.29 -7.68 -22.40
N ALA A 549 8.15 -8.36 -22.44
CA ALA A 549 7.47 -8.74 -23.68
C ALA A 549 7.05 -7.50 -24.50
N ARG A 550 6.47 -6.48 -23.85
CA ARG A 550 6.11 -5.20 -24.50
C ARG A 550 7.34 -4.46 -25.02
N ALA A 551 8.45 -4.48 -24.26
CA ALA A 551 9.71 -3.88 -24.67
C ALA A 551 10.26 -4.55 -25.94
N LYS A 552 10.28 -5.89 -25.96
CA LYS A 552 10.68 -6.69 -27.13
C LYS A 552 9.80 -6.44 -28.36
N ALA A 553 8.48 -6.42 -28.19
CA ALA A 553 7.57 -6.19 -29.31
C ALA A 553 7.84 -4.85 -30.03
N ARG A 554 8.33 -3.83 -29.29
CA ARG A 554 8.70 -2.52 -29.84
C ARG A 554 10.07 -2.53 -30.52
N THR A 555 11.04 -3.31 -30.02
CA THR A 555 12.35 -3.43 -30.67
C THR A 555 12.27 -4.22 -31.98
N CYS A 556 11.31 -5.13 -32.09
CA CYS A 556 11.10 -5.93 -33.31
C CYS A 556 10.25 -5.25 -34.40
N GLN A 557 9.59 -4.13 -34.15
CA GLN A 557 8.86 -3.42 -35.21
C GLN A 557 9.88 -2.81 -36.20
N PRO A 558 9.91 -3.25 -37.47
CA PRO A 558 10.77 -2.65 -38.47
C PRO A 558 10.41 -1.17 -38.60
N SER A 559 11.41 -0.31 -38.74
CA SER A 559 11.20 1.09 -39.11
C SER A 559 10.67 1.15 -40.55
N ASP A 560 9.38 0.82 -40.75
CA ASP A 560 8.70 0.88 -42.04
C ASP A 560 8.53 2.34 -42.54
N SER A 561 9.07 3.32 -41.81
CA SER A 561 9.20 4.72 -42.23
C SER A 561 10.26 4.97 -43.32
N CYS A 562 10.82 3.94 -43.94
CA CYS A 562 11.54 4.04 -45.22
C CYS A 562 10.67 3.69 -46.43
N ALA A 563 9.36 3.97 -46.38
CA ALA A 563 8.58 4.11 -47.61
C ALA A 563 9.20 5.27 -48.44
N PRO A 564 9.64 5.03 -49.70
CA PRO A 564 10.14 6.10 -50.54
C PRO A 564 9.03 7.14 -50.72
N GLN A 565 9.32 8.41 -50.40
CA GLN A 565 8.51 9.52 -50.86
C GLN A 565 8.53 9.47 -52.39
N VAL A 566 7.39 9.14 -52.99
CA VAL A 566 7.15 9.23 -54.43
C VAL A 566 6.62 10.62 -54.75
#